data_AF-A0A7Y2DX16-F1
#
_entry.id   AF-A0A7Y2DX16-F1
#
_cell.length_a   1.000
_cell.length_b   1.000
_cell.length_c   1.000
_cell.angle_alpha   90.00
_cell.angle_beta   90.00
_cell.angle_gamma   90.00
#
_symmetry.space_group_name_H-M   'P 1'
#
loop_
_entity.id
_entity.type
_entity.pdbx_description
1 polymer ?
#
loop_
_entity_poly.entity_id
_entity_poly.type
_entity_poly.pdbx_seq_one_letter_code
_entity_poly.pdbx_strand_id
1 'polypeptide(L)'
;MSNSENIPPVGKSPDILDETANAGEIVEAVSESAKPTKQRSVAKSAGIVSAFVMLSRVFGLVRETIFAGYFGVGPARDAFIVAFRIPNLLRDLFAEGALSVAFVKVFTEYQVNVSEKEAWRLAALVFNALAVVLSGIVVLGIILSPYLVAIIGKDFSPEKAELASWLTQIMFGFILFVSLSAVAMGVLNT
;
A
#
# COMPACT_ATOMS: atom_id res chain seq x y z
N MET A 1 22.54 62.47 -60.14
CA MET A 1 21.57 61.69 -59.35
C MET A 1 22.32 60.49 -58.79
N SER A 2 22.59 60.53 -57.48
CA SER A 2 23.39 59.57 -56.72
C SER A 2 22.45 58.81 -55.79
N ASN A 3 22.48 57.47 -55.81
CA ASN A 3 22.65 56.69 -54.59
C ASN A 3 23.01 55.23 -54.94
N SER A 4 24.24 54.86 -54.65
CA SER A 4 24.75 53.48 -54.66
C SER A 4 24.30 52.77 -53.38
N GLU A 5 23.68 51.60 -53.51
CA GLU A 5 23.35 50.73 -52.39
C GLU A 5 24.62 50.27 -51.66
N ASN A 6 24.59 50.39 -50.34
CA ASN A 6 25.68 50.10 -49.41
C ASN A 6 25.52 48.66 -48.89
N ILE A 7 26.36 47.73 -49.35
CA ILE A 7 26.40 46.33 -48.86
C ILE A 7 27.47 46.24 -47.75
N PRO A 8 27.12 45.83 -46.51
CA PRO A 8 28.11 45.69 -45.45
C PRO A 8 29.04 44.47 -45.65
N PRO A 9 30.29 44.51 -45.14
CA PRO A 9 31.26 43.44 -45.34
C PRO A 9 30.94 42.19 -44.50
N VAL A 10 31.18 41.02 -45.10
CA VAL A 10 31.07 39.70 -44.46
C VAL A 10 32.07 39.61 -43.31
N GLY A 11 31.56 39.46 -42.08
CA GLY A 11 32.36 39.18 -40.89
C GLY A 11 33.06 37.82 -41.00
N LYS A 12 34.33 37.77 -40.60
CA LYS A 12 35.14 36.53 -40.60
C LYS A 12 34.51 35.45 -39.73
N SER A 13 34.43 34.22 -40.26
CA SER A 13 34.00 33.02 -39.55
C SER A 13 34.89 32.74 -38.32
N PRO A 14 34.34 32.27 -37.18
CA PRO A 14 35.13 31.88 -36.01
C PRO A 14 36.06 30.69 -36.32
N ASP A 15 37.30 30.74 -35.83
CA ASP A 15 38.31 29.69 -35.99
C ASP A 15 37.87 28.40 -35.26
N ILE A 16 37.68 27.33 -36.05
CA ILE A 16 37.13 26.02 -35.66
C ILE A 16 38.10 25.21 -34.78
N LEU A 17 39.31 25.72 -34.52
CA LEU A 17 40.39 24.96 -33.89
C LEU A 17 40.25 24.86 -32.35
N ASP A 18 39.58 25.82 -31.69
CA ASP A 18 39.47 25.87 -30.22
C ASP A 18 38.41 24.88 -29.67
N GLU A 19 37.40 24.56 -30.47
CA GLU A 19 36.31 23.64 -30.11
C GLU A 19 36.79 22.17 -30.06
N THR A 20 37.81 21.84 -30.85
CA THR A 20 38.37 20.48 -30.93
C THR A 20 39.25 20.12 -29.72
N ALA A 21 39.88 21.11 -29.08
CA ALA A 21 40.71 20.91 -27.89
C ALA A 21 39.85 20.61 -26.65
N ASN A 22 38.74 21.34 -26.48
CA ASN A 22 37.78 21.13 -25.39
C ASN A 22 37.01 19.80 -25.53
N ALA A 23 36.76 19.37 -26.77
CA ALA A 23 36.13 18.09 -27.03
C ALA A 23 36.96 16.90 -26.51
N GLY A 24 38.30 16.97 -26.56
CA GLY A 24 39.19 15.92 -26.05
C GLY A 24 39.10 15.74 -24.54
N GLU A 25 39.16 16.84 -23.78
CA GLU A 25 39.03 16.82 -22.31
C GLU A 25 37.63 16.37 -21.86
N ILE A 26 36.57 16.77 -22.59
CA ILE A 26 35.21 16.33 -22.31
C ILE A 26 35.07 14.82 -22.56
N VAL A 27 35.67 14.29 -23.63
CA VAL A 27 35.63 12.85 -23.95
C VAL A 27 36.42 12.04 -22.91
N GLU A 28 37.56 12.55 -22.44
CA GLU A 28 38.39 11.88 -21.43
C GLU A 28 37.74 11.92 -20.04
N ALA A 29 37.12 13.05 -19.65
CA ALA A 29 36.36 13.19 -18.41
C ALA A 29 35.07 12.33 -18.39
N VAL A 30 34.39 12.18 -19.54
CA VAL A 30 33.23 11.29 -19.69
C VAL A 30 33.64 9.81 -19.64
N SER A 31 34.81 9.48 -20.19
CA SER A 31 35.38 8.13 -20.15
C SER A 31 35.80 7.72 -18.73
N GLU A 32 36.42 8.62 -17.96
CA GLU A 32 36.91 8.32 -16.61
C GLU A 32 35.78 8.19 -15.56
N SER A 33 34.65 8.89 -15.77
CA SER A 33 33.44 8.78 -14.94
C SER A 33 32.70 7.44 -15.13
N ALA A 34 32.93 6.73 -16.23
CA ALA A 34 32.25 5.48 -16.58
C ALA A 34 32.91 4.22 -15.95
N LYS A 35 33.38 4.29 -14.70
CA LYS A 35 33.81 3.07 -13.99
C LYS A 35 32.58 2.21 -13.69
N PRO A 36 32.54 0.93 -14.11
CA PRO A 36 31.40 0.06 -13.86
C PRO A 36 31.28 -0.16 -12.36
N THR A 37 30.21 0.40 -11.76
CA THR A 37 29.83 0.09 -10.39
C THR A 37 29.62 -1.41 -10.31
N LYS A 38 30.42 -2.10 -9.50
CA LYS A 38 30.46 -3.56 -9.36
C LYS A 38 29.03 -4.10 -9.22
N GLN A 39 28.43 -4.55 -10.33
CA GLN A 39 27.11 -5.16 -10.36
C GLN A 39 27.20 -6.39 -9.45
N ARG A 40 26.74 -6.29 -8.21
CA ARG A 40 26.38 -7.48 -7.44
C ARG A 40 25.35 -8.19 -8.30
N SER A 41 25.74 -9.32 -8.89
CA SER A 41 24.91 -10.10 -9.81
C SER A 41 23.48 -10.16 -9.28
N VAL A 42 22.53 -9.64 -10.06
CA VAL A 42 21.09 -9.65 -9.72
C VAL A 42 20.65 -11.07 -9.36
N ALA A 43 21.26 -12.09 -9.99
CA ALA A 43 21.04 -13.50 -9.65
C ALA A 43 21.49 -13.87 -8.23
N LYS A 44 22.60 -13.30 -7.74
CA LYS A 44 23.07 -13.50 -6.36
C LYS A 44 22.12 -12.87 -5.35
N SER A 45 21.66 -11.64 -5.61
CA SER A 45 20.69 -10.96 -4.75
C SER A 45 19.32 -11.66 -4.76
N ALA A 46 18.84 -12.07 -5.93
CA ALA A 46 17.60 -12.84 -6.08
C ALA A 46 17.69 -14.21 -5.37
N GLY A 47 18.85 -14.88 -5.45
CA GLY A 47 19.10 -16.14 -4.74
C GLY A 47 19.09 -16.00 -3.22
N ILE A 48 19.62 -14.89 -2.70
CA ILE A 48 19.56 -14.59 -1.25
C ILE A 48 18.11 -14.33 -0.83
N VAL A 49 17.37 -13.51 -1.57
CA VAL A 49 15.96 -13.19 -1.28
C VAL A 49 15.09 -14.45 -1.34
N SER A 50 15.27 -15.29 -2.37
CA SER A 50 14.50 -16.53 -2.50
C SER A 50 14.81 -17.52 -1.38
N ALA A 51 16.06 -17.62 -0.93
CA ALA A 51 16.43 -18.42 0.23
C ALA A 51 15.74 -17.94 1.51
N PHE A 52 15.69 -16.62 1.76
CA PHE A 52 14.97 -16.06 2.90
C PHE A 52 13.45 -16.29 2.81
N VAL A 53 12.86 -16.19 1.62
CA VAL A 53 11.45 -16.51 1.39
C VAL A 53 11.16 -17.99 1.66
N MET A 54 12.02 -18.90 1.18
CA MET A 54 11.87 -20.33 1.42
C MET A 54 11.97 -20.65 2.91
N LEU A 55 12.96 -20.08 3.59
CA LEU A 55 13.16 -20.26 5.02
C LEU A 55 11.92 -19.78 5.81
N SER A 56 11.37 -18.62 5.45
CA SER A 56 10.13 -18.10 6.03
C SER A 56 8.95 -19.06 5.84
N ARG A 57 8.82 -19.68 4.66
CA ARG A 57 7.79 -20.71 4.40
C ARG A 57 7.98 -21.97 5.25
N VAL A 58 9.21 -22.44 5.42
CA VAL A 58 9.51 -23.60 6.28
C VAL A 58 9.15 -23.31 7.75
N PHE A 59 9.54 -22.14 8.27
CA PHE A 59 9.13 -21.73 9.62
C PHE A 59 7.61 -21.59 9.74
N GLY A 60 6.94 -21.08 8.69
CA GLY A 60 5.49 -21.05 8.61
C GLY A 60 4.86 -22.45 8.71
N LEU A 61 5.38 -23.42 7.97
CA LEU A 61 4.96 -24.83 8.02
C LEU A 61 5.17 -25.45 9.40
N VAL A 62 6.31 -25.18 10.03
CA VAL A 62 6.60 -25.66 11.40
C VAL A 62 5.60 -25.05 12.38
N ARG A 63 5.34 -23.74 12.30
CA ARG A 63 4.31 -23.07 13.09
C ARG A 63 2.94 -23.71 12.88
N GLU A 64 2.54 -23.94 11.63
CA GLU A 64 1.25 -24.54 11.29
C GLU A 64 1.13 -25.97 11.84
N THR A 65 2.20 -26.76 11.77
CA THR A 65 2.24 -28.12 12.30
C THR A 65 2.14 -28.12 13.83
N ILE A 66 2.85 -27.22 14.49
CA ILE A 66 2.79 -27.04 15.95
C ILE A 66 1.39 -26.58 16.38
N PHE A 67 0.81 -25.59 15.69
CA PHE A 67 -0.56 -25.13 15.96
C PHE A 67 -1.59 -26.25 15.71
N ALA A 68 -1.46 -27.01 14.63
CA ALA A 68 -2.31 -28.16 14.36
C ALA A 68 -2.12 -29.30 15.38
N GLY A 69 -0.92 -29.45 15.97
CA GLY A 69 -0.66 -30.42 17.02
C GLY A 69 -1.29 -30.03 18.37
N TYR A 70 -1.19 -28.75 18.77
CA TYR A 70 -1.75 -28.26 20.03
C TYR A 70 -3.25 -27.99 19.98
N PHE A 71 -3.77 -27.53 18.83
CA PHE A 71 -5.18 -27.17 18.67
C PHE A 71 -5.97 -28.17 17.81
N GLY A 72 -5.32 -29.11 17.11
CA GLY A 72 -5.99 -30.06 16.21
C GLY A 72 -6.63 -29.42 14.96
N VAL A 73 -7.49 -30.18 14.29
CA VAL A 73 -8.67 -29.66 13.56
C VAL A 73 -9.70 -29.24 14.62
N GLY A 74 -9.33 -28.26 15.44
CA GLY A 74 -10.06 -27.98 16.67
C GLY A 74 -11.36 -27.22 16.42
N PRO A 75 -12.43 -27.49 17.19
CA PRO A 75 -13.67 -26.73 17.12
C PRO A 75 -13.44 -25.21 17.28
N ALA A 76 -12.41 -24.80 18.03
CA ALA A 76 -12.00 -23.41 18.17
C ALA A 76 -11.44 -22.78 16.88
N ARG A 77 -10.68 -23.53 16.06
CA ARG A 77 -10.12 -23.04 14.79
C ARG A 77 -11.22 -22.74 13.79
N ASP A 78 -12.16 -23.67 13.64
CA ASP A 78 -13.30 -23.50 12.74
C ASP A 78 -14.21 -22.36 13.20
N ALA A 79 -14.44 -22.25 14.52
CA ALA A 79 -15.16 -21.13 15.12
C ALA A 79 -14.50 -19.80 14.78
N PHE A 80 -13.18 -19.71 14.89
CA PHE A 80 -12.40 -18.53 14.52
C PHE A 80 -12.50 -18.21 13.02
N ILE A 81 -12.39 -19.20 12.13
CA ILE A 81 -12.49 -18.98 10.67
C ILE A 81 -13.86 -18.39 10.29
N VAL A 82 -14.93 -18.92 10.88
CA VAL A 82 -16.29 -18.38 10.67
C VAL A 82 -16.41 -16.98 11.27
N ALA A 83 -15.95 -16.80 12.51
CA ALA A 83 -16.01 -15.53 13.21
C ALA A 83 -15.26 -14.40 12.50
N PHE A 84 -14.14 -14.72 11.86
CA PHE A 84 -13.31 -13.75 11.16
C PHE A 84 -13.88 -13.32 9.79
N ARG A 85 -14.74 -14.13 9.17
CA ARG A 85 -15.13 -13.94 7.77
C ARG A 85 -15.80 -12.59 7.49
N ILE A 86 -16.83 -12.24 8.27
CA ILE A 86 -17.56 -10.98 8.07
C ILE A 86 -16.71 -9.77 8.46
N PRO A 87 -16.04 -9.75 9.64
CA PRO A 87 -15.12 -8.67 9.98
C PRO A 87 -14.01 -8.44 8.95
N ASN A 88 -13.43 -9.53 8.42
CA ASN A 88 -12.39 -9.44 7.42
C ASN A 88 -12.89 -8.84 6.11
N LEU A 89 -14.09 -9.21 5.65
CA LEU A 89 -14.68 -8.60 4.45
C LEU A 89 -14.85 -7.09 4.60
N LEU A 90 -15.29 -6.63 5.78
CA LEU A 90 -15.43 -5.21 6.07
C LEU A 90 -14.07 -4.51 6.10
N ARG A 91 -13.06 -5.10 6.74
CA ARG A 91 -11.68 -4.60 6.67
C ARG A 91 -11.19 -4.48 5.22
N ASP A 92 -11.40 -5.53 4.43
CA ASP A 92 -10.99 -5.56 3.03
C ASP A 92 -11.72 -4.52 2.19
N LEU A 93 -12.92 -4.06 2.59
CA LEU A 93 -13.65 -3.01 1.90
C LEU A 93 -13.23 -1.59 2.34
N PHE A 94 -13.12 -1.37 3.65
CA PHE A 94 -12.98 -0.04 4.25
C PHE A 94 -11.54 0.36 4.57
N ALA A 95 -10.64 -0.59 4.86
CA ALA A 95 -9.26 -0.32 5.25
C ALA A 95 -8.27 -0.53 4.10
N GLU A 96 -8.32 -1.70 3.47
CA GLU A 96 -7.38 -2.09 2.40
C GLU A 96 -7.99 -1.97 1.00
N GLY A 97 -9.30 -1.74 0.94
CA GLY A 97 -10.09 -1.86 -0.28
C GLY A 97 -10.23 -0.61 -1.12
N ALA A 98 -11.26 -0.67 -1.98
CA ALA A 98 -11.59 0.38 -2.92
C ALA A 98 -11.76 1.76 -2.26
N LEU A 99 -12.31 1.81 -1.04
CA LEU A 99 -12.48 3.08 -0.33
C LEU A 99 -11.14 3.75 -0.01
N SER A 100 -10.17 2.98 0.49
CA SER A 100 -8.84 3.49 0.86
C SER A 100 -8.09 3.99 -0.36
N VAL A 101 -8.12 3.22 -1.46
CA VAL A 101 -7.50 3.61 -2.74
C VAL A 101 -8.16 4.86 -3.34
N ALA A 102 -9.50 4.93 -3.31
CA ALA A 102 -10.23 6.09 -3.81
C ALA A 102 -9.96 7.33 -2.96
N PHE A 103 -9.96 7.18 -1.63
CA PHE A 103 -9.66 8.26 -0.70
C PHE A 103 -8.27 8.86 -0.96
N VAL A 104 -7.23 8.03 -1.04
CA VAL A 104 -5.86 8.51 -1.29
C VAL A 104 -5.80 9.30 -2.59
N LYS A 105 -6.36 8.77 -3.69
CA LYS A 105 -6.34 9.48 -4.99
C LYS A 105 -7.02 10.85 -4.92
N VAL A 106 -8.21 10.93 -4.33
CA VAL A 106 -8.95 12.19 -4.21
C VAL A 106 -8.23 13.16 -3.26
N PHE A 107 -7.64 12.64 -2.17
CA PHE A 107 -6.85 13.44 -1.25
C PHE A 107 -5.61 14.03 -1.93
N THR A 108 -4.85 13.23 -2.69
CA THR A 108 -3.71 13.71 -3.49
C THR A 108 -4.16 14.78 -4.49
N GLU A 109 -5.27 14.56 -5.19
CA GLU A 109 -5.80 15.53 -6.16
C GLU A 109 -6.15 16.86 -5.50
N TYR A 110 -6.77 16.84 -4.31
CA TYR A 110 -7.08 18.05 -3.56
C TYR A 110 -5.83 18.76 -3.06
N GLN A 111 -4.82 18.00 -2.62
CA GLN A 111 -3.55 18.54 -2.14
C GLN A 111 -2.78 19.24 -3.27
N VAL A 112 -2.77 18.66 -4.48
CA VAL A 112 -2.02 19.18 -5.64
C VAL A 112 -2.77 20.27 -6.40
N ASN A 113 -4.08 20.08 -6.65
CA ASN A 113 -4.83 20.92 -7.60
C ASN A 113 -5.76 21.95 -6.94
N VAL A 114 -6.01 21.85 -5.63
CA VAL A 114 -6.97 22.73 -4.93
C VAL A 114 -6.26 23.54 -3.84
N SER A 115 -6.03 22.94 -2.67
CA SER A 115 -5.24 23.52 -1.58
C SER A 115 -5.07 22.50 -0.46
N GLU A 116 -4.00 22.64 0.32
CA GLU A 116 -3.75 21.82 1.50
C GLU A 116 -4.91 21.89 2.52
N LYS A 117 -5.48 23.08 2.72
CA LYS A 117 -6.59 23.29 3.65
C LYS A 117 -7.84 22.50 3.26
N GLU A 118 -8.20 22.49 1.98
CA GLU A 118 -9.35 21.72 1.50
C GLU A 118 -9.06 20.20 1.51
N ALA A 119 -7.82 19.77 1.29
CA ALA A 119 -7.42 18.38 1.46
C ALA A 119 -7.60 17.91 2.92
N TRP A 120 -7.12 18.69 3.89
CA TRP A 120 -7.33 18.38 5.32
C TRP A 120 -8.80 18.40 5.73
N ARG A 121 -9.60 19.30 5.15
CA ARG A 121 -11.06 19.32 5.37
C ARG A 121 -11.71 18.05 4.82
N LEU A 122 -11.32 17.60 3.63
CA LEU A 122 -11.78 16.33 3.06
C LEU A 122 -11.40 15.16 3.96
N ALA A 123 -10.15 15.08 4.42
CA ALA A 123 -9.70 14.03 5.33
C ALA A 123 -10.53 14.00 6.63
N ALA A 124 -10.78 15.16 7.24
CA ALA A 124 -11.62 15.24 8.44
C ALA A 124 -13.07 14.80 8.18
N LEU A 125 -13.66 15.18 7.04
CA LEU A 125 -15.01 14.76 6.66
C LEU A 125 -15.08 13.24 6.47
N VAL A 126 -14.14 12.66 5.72
CA VAL A 126 -14.07 11.22 5.47
C VAL A 126 -13.84 10.45 6.76
N PHE A 127 -12.91 10.91 7.60
CA PHE A 127 -12.61 10.29 8.89
C PHE A 127 -13.84 10.28 9.80
N ASN A 128 -14.53 11.42 9.95
CA ASN A 128 -15.73 11.51 10.78
C ASN A 128 -16.89 10.68 10.23
N ALA A 129 -17.11 10.72 8.91
CA ALA A 129 -18.13 9.91 8.25
C ALA A 129 -17.87 8.42 8.46
N LEU A 130 -16.63 7.97 8.30
CA LEU A 130 -16.25 6.58 8.55
C LEU A 130 -16.38 6.21 10.01
N ALA A 131 -15.97 7.07 10.94
CA ALA A 131 -16.10 6.81 12.37
C ALA A 131 -17.56 6.56 12.75
N VAL A 132 -18.49 7.39 12.27
CA VAL A 132 -19.93 7.25 12.54
C VAL A 132 -20.50 5.99 11.87
N VAL A 133 -20.26 5.81 10.57
CA VAL A 133 -20.82 4.67 9.81
C VAL A 133 -20.29 3.35 10.34
N LEU A 134 -18.97 3.25 10.54
CA LEU A 134 -18.35 2.02 11.05
C LEU A 134 -18.75 1.74 12.48
N SER A 135 -18.89 2.75 13.33
CA SER A 135 -19.40 2.56 14.70
C SER A 135 -20.81 1.95 14.67
N GLY A 136 -21.69 2.43 13.78
CA GLY A 136 -22.99 1.81 13.54
C GLY A 136 -22.89 0.35 13.08
N ILE A 137 -22.03 0.07 12.09
CA ILE A 137 -21.79 -1.29 11.59
C ILE A 137 -21.23 -2.21 12.68
N VAL A 138 -20.32 -1.72 13.52
CA VAL A 138 -19.72 -2.48 14.62
C VAL A 138 -20.76 -2.82 15.68
N VAL A 139 -21.56 -1.86 16.12
CA VAL A 139 -22.63 -2.11 17.10
C VAL A 139 -23.65 -3.11 16.54
N LEU A 140 -24.09 -2.92 15.30
CA LEU A 140 -24.98 -3.86 14.63
C LEU A 140 -24.34 -5.23 14.49
N GLY A 141 -23.07 -5.30 14.11
CA GLY A 141 -22.31 -6.53 13.98
C GLY A 141 -22.20 -7.30 15.29
N ILE A 142 -21.95 -6.62 16.41
CA ILE A 142 -21.88 -7.22 17.75
C ILE A 142 -23.24 -7.80 18.15
N ILE A 143 -24.33 -7.05 17.96
CA ILE A 143 -25.69 -7.49 18.30
C ILE A 143 -26.13 -8.65 17.40
N LEU A 144 -25.83 -8.58 16.10
CA LEU A 144 -26.21 -9.58 15.11
C LEU A 144 -25.24 -10.77 15.04
N SER A 145 -24.13 -10.76 15.79
CA SER A 145 -23.10 -11.81 15.77
C SER A 145 -23.67 -13.24 15.91
N PRO A 146 -24.59 -13.52 16.86
CA PRO A 146 -25.17 -14.88 16.97
C PRO A 146 -25.94 -15.31 15.73
N TYR A 147 -26.68 -14.39 15.11
CA TYR A 147 -27.43 -14.65 13.88
C TYR A 147 -26.51 -14.85 12.67
N LEU A 148 -25.47 -14.04 12.55
CA LEU A 148 -24.46 -14.18 11.49
C LEU A 148 -23.76 -15.54 11.58
N VAL A 149 -23.38 -15.96 12.78
CA VAL A 149 -22.77 -17.27 13.02
C VAL A 149 -23.75 -18.40 12.73
N ALA A 150 -25.03 -18.28 13.12
CA ALA A 150 -26.04 -19.30 12.81
C ALA A 150 -26.24 -19.50 11.30
N ILE A 151 -26.10 -18.45 10.49
CA ILE A 151 -26.23 -18.53 9.02
C ILE A 151 -24.99 -19.15 8.37
N ILE A 152 -23.79 -18.81 8.85
CA ILE A 152 -22.52 -19.23 8.23
C ILE A 152 -22.07 -20.59 8.75
N GLY A 153 -22.23 -20.86 10.05
CA GLY A 153 -21.82 -22.06 10.76
C GLY A 153 -22.99 -22.99 11.09
N LYS A 154 -23.83 -23.32 10.09
CA LYS A 154 -25.06 -24.11 10.28
C LYS A 154 -24.84 -25.47 10.97
N ASP A 155 -23.67 -26.06 10.78
CA ASP A 155 -23.33 -27.39 11.29
C ASP A 155 -22.58 -27.33 12.64
N PHE A 156 -22.53 -26.16 13.30
CA PHE A 156 -21.82 -26.01 14.56
C PHE A 156 -22.63 -26.57 15.73
N SER A 157 -21.93 -27.25 16.66
CA SER A 157 -22.50 -27.55 17.97
C SER A 157 -22.82 -26.26 18.74
N PRO A 158 -23.74 -26.28 19.73
CA PRO A 158 -24.08 -25.09 20.51
C PRO A 158 -22.87 -24.39 21.14
N GLU A 159 -21.95 -25.15 21.74
CA GLU A 159 -20.68 -24.63 22.30
C GLU A 159 -19.80 -23.95 21.26
N LYS A 160 -19.71 -24.53 20.05
CA LYS A 160 -18.89 -23.99 18.96
C LYS A 160 -19.51 -22.72 18.39
N ALA A 161 -20.83 -22.66 18.27
CA ALA A 161 -21.57 -21.48 17.82
C ALA A 161 -21.48 -20.33 18.84
N GLU A 162 -21.53 -20.63 20.14
CA GLU A 162 -21.33 -19.65 21.20
C GLU A 162 -19.91 -19.05 21.14
N LEU A 163 -18.89 -19.91 21.05
CA LEU A 163 -17.51 -19.47 20.90
C LEU A 163 -17.31 -18.62 19.64
N ALA A 164 -17.83 -19.05 18.50
CA ALA A 164 -17.75 -18.30 17.25
C ALA A 164 -18.46 -16.93 17.37
N SER A 165 -19.61 -16.87 18.04
CA SER A 165 -20.35 -15.62 18.26
C SER A 165 -19.56 -14.64 19.11
N TRP A 166 -18.99 -15.12 20.22
CA TRP A 166 -18.14 -14.31 21.10
C TRP A 166 -16.89 -13.79 20.38
N LEU A 167 -16.22 -14.65 19.60
CA LEU A 167 -15.09 -14.24 18.78
C LEU A 167 -15.50 -13.18 17.74
N THR A 168 -16.67 -13.35 17.10
CA THR A 168 -17.19 -12.41 16.09
C THR A 168 -17.39 -11.03 16.71
N GLN A 169 -17.96 -10.95 17.92
CA GLN A 169 -18.19 -9.69 18.64
C GLN A 169 -16.89 -8.95 18.92
N ILE A 170 -15.87 -9.65 19.41
CA ILE A 170 -14.54 -9.08 19.64
C ILE A 170 -13.95 -8.56 18.31
N MET A 171 -14.09 -9.34 17.25
CA MET A 171 -13.52 -9.00 15.95
C MET A 171 -14.24 -7.82 15.29
N PHE A 172 -15.53 -7.62 15.51
CA PHE A 172 -16.19 -6.39 15.05
C PHE A 172 -15.56 -5.13 15.67
N GLY A 173 -15.18 -5.18 16.94
CA GLY A 173 -14.58 -4.05 17.64
C GLY A 173 -13.32 -3.50 16.96
N PHE A 174 -12.46 -4.36 16.38
CA PHE A 174 -11.20 -3.89 15.77
C PHE A 174 -11.39 -3.20 14.42
N ILE A 175 -12.51 -3.46 13.70
CA ILE A 175 -12.76 -2.94 12.35
C ILE A 175 -12.74 -1.41 12.34
N LEU A 176 -13.36 -0.79 13.34
CA LEU A 176 -13.40 0.66 13.47
C LEU A 176 -11.98 1.24 13.50
N PHE A 177 -11.10 0.66 14.31
CA PHE A 177 -9.74 1.15 14.48
C PHE A 177 -8.87 0.93 13.25
N VAL A 178 -8.96 -0.25 12.61
CA VAL A 178 -8.14 -0.56 11.43
C VAL A 178 -8.55 0.26 10.21
N SER A 179 -9.84 0.56 10.04
CA SER A 179 -10.30 1.40 8.94
C SER A 179 -9.94 2.87 9.15
N LEU A 180 -10.05 3.40 10.38
CA LEU A 180 -9.62 4.77 10.67
C LEU A 180 -8.09 4.92 10.56
N SER A 181 -7.32 3.90 10.97
CA SER A 181 -5.87 3.92 10.80
C SER A 181 -5.45 3.87 9.33
N ALA A 182 -6.20 3.18 8.47
CA ALA A 182 -5.94 3.17 7.04
C ALA A 182 -6.11 4.56 6.39
N VAL A 183 -7.15 5.32 6.79
CA VAL A 183 -7.31 6.71 6.34
C VAL A 183 -6.12 7.57 6.79
N ALA A 184 -5.72 7.45 8.06
CA ALA A 184 -4.57 8.18 8.59
C ALA A 184 -3.26 7.82 7.86
N MET A 185 -3.04 6.53 7.56
CA MET A 185 -1.91 6.09 6.73
C MET A 185 -1.98 6.64 5.30
N GLY A 186 -3.18 6.69 4.72
CA GLY A 186 -3.39 7.26 3.39
C GLY A 186 -2.98 8.73 3.32
N VAL A 187 -3.36 9.52 4.33
CA VAL A 187 -2.94 10.92 4.45
C VAL A 187 -1.43 11.05 4.64
N LEU A 188 -0.81 10.17 5.44
CA LEU A 188 0.63 10.23 5.72
C LEU A 188 1.51 9.84 4.53
N ASN A 189 1.02 8.96 3.66
CA ASN A 189 1.76 8.41 2.53
C ASN A 189 1.47 9.13 1.20
N THR A 190 0.75 10.25 1.25
CA THR A 190 0.47 11.13 0.11
C THR A 190 1.35 12.37 0.19
#